data_AF-A0A969GKA2-F1
#
_entry.id   AF-A0A969GKA2-F1
#
_cell.length_a   1.000
_cell.length_b   1.000
_cell.length_c   1.000
_cell.angle_alpha   90.00
_cell.angle_beta   90.00
_cell.angle_gamma   90.00
#
_symmetry.space_group_name_H-M   'P 1'
#
loop_
_entity.id
_entity.type
_entity.pdbx_description
1 polymer ?
#
loop_
_entity_poly.entity_id
_entity_poly.type
_entity_poly.pdbx_seq_one_letter_code
_entity_poly.pdbx_strand_id
1 'polypeptide(L)' 'MSDRKSGVLIEAAPNFSEGRRVDVVDAIARAIHAPGVRLLDRTSDPHHNRSVLT' A
#
# COMPACT_ATOMS: atom_id res chain seq x y z
N MET A 1 -4.18 -23.80 26.24
CA MET A 1 -3.78 -23.80 24.82
C MET A 1 -4.38 -22.55 24.19
N SER A 2 -3.51 -21.69 23.67
CA SER A 2 -3.66 -20.26 23.32
C SER A 2 -5.08 -19.73 22.96
N ASP A 3 -5.59 -18.82 23.79
CA ASP A 3 -6.63 -17.85 23.40
C ASP A 3 -6.02 -16.84 22.43
N ARG A 4 -6.06 -17.14 21.13
CA ARG A 4 -5.61 -16.23 20.09
C ARG A 4 -6.79 -15.32 19.78
N LYS A 5 -6.93 -14.20 20.50
CA LYS A 5 -7.74 -13.09 19.98
C LYS A 5 -7.18 -12.75 18.61
N SER A 6 -7.97 -12.95 17.55
CA SER A 6 -7.65 -12.45 16.23
C SER A 6 -7.42 -10.94 16.37
N GLY A 7 -6.18 -10.49 16.18
CA GLY A 7 -5.88 -9.06 16.18
C GLY A 7 -6.79 -8.35 15.17
N VAL A 8 -7.16 -7.10 15.46
CA VAL A 8 -7.93 -6.29 14.52
C VAL A 8 -7.10 -6.09 13.26
N LEU A 9 -7.65 -6.48 12.11
CA LEU A 9 -7.07 -6.20 10.79
C LEU A 9 -7.71 -4.93 10.24
N ILE A 10 -6.86 -4.01 9.75
CA ILE A 10 -7.29 -2.75 9.15
C ILE A 10 -6.75 -2.72 7.72
N GLU A 11 -7.61 -2.37 6.77
CA GLU A 11 -7.22 -2.05 5.39
C GLU A 11 -7.02 -0.53 5.28
N ALA A 12 -5.94 -0.12 4.60
CA ALA A 12 -5.68 1.27 4.27
C ALA A 12 -5.44 1.36 2.76
N ALA A 13 -6.08 2.33 2.10
CA ALA A 13 -5.94 2.56 0.67
C ALA A 13 -5.34 3.97 0.39
N PRO A 14 -4.08 4.24 0.79
CA PRO A 14 -3.43 5.52 0.52
C PRO A 14 -3.39 5.80 -0.99
N ASN A 15 -3.76 7.04 -1.33
CA ASN A 15 -3.80 7.53 -2.70
C ASN A 15 -2.75 8.62 -2.87
N PHE A 16 -1.76 8.35 -3.71
CA PHE A 16 -0.67 9.24 -4.03
C PHE A 16 -0.95 9.95 -5.35
N SER A 17 -0.73 11.26 -5.43
CA SER A 17 -0.80 12.05 -6.68
C SER A 17 0.44 11.86 -7.55
N GLU A 18 0.82 10.60 -7.78
CA GLU A 18 1.87 10.17 -8.68
C GLU A 18 1.47 8.85 -9.34
N GLY A 19 1.36 8.83 -10.66
CA GLY A 19 0.99 7.64 -11.45
C GLY A 19 1.86 7.42 -12.69
N ARG A 20 2.88 8.25 -12.91
CA ARG A 20 3.68 8.27 -14.15
C ARG A 20 5.12 7.84 -13.91
N ARG A 21 5.72 8.27 -12.80
CA ARG A 21 7.10 7.97 -12.42
C ARG A 21 7.15 6.66 -11.65
N VAL A 22 7.41 5.57 -12.38
CA VAL A 22 7.45 4.21 -11.83
C VAL A 22 8.45 4.10 -10.68
N ASP A 23 9.62 4.73 -10.81
CA ASP A 23 10.67 4.76 -9.78
C ASP A 23 10.22 5.40 -8.46
N VAL A 24 9.41 6.45 -8.54
CA VAL A 24 8.83 7.12 -7.37
C VAL A 24 7.77 6.24 -6.72
N VAL A 25 6.86 5.66 -7.50
CA VAL A 25 5.82 4.77 -6.96
C VAL A 25 6.44 3.50 -6.37
N ASP A 26 7.53 2.97 -6.96
CA ASP A 26 8.30 1.85 -6.42
C ASP A 26 8.93 2.22 -5.07
N ALA A 27 9.47 3.44 -4.94
CA ALA A 27 10.03 3.92 -3.67
C ALA A 27 8.96 4.02 -2.58
N ILE A 28 7.76 4.48 -2.93
CA ILE A 28 6.60 4.52 -2.02
C ILE A 28 6.20 3.10 -1.60
N ALA A 29 6.07 2.17 -2.55
CA ALA A 29 5.71 0.78 -2.25
C ALA A 29 6.73 0.10 -1.32
N ARG A 30 8.03 0.37 -1.52
CA ARG A 30 9.09 -0.11 -0.61
C ARG A 30 8.97 0.49 0.78
N ALA A 31 8.60 1.78 0.89
CA ALA A 31 8.45 2.47 2.16
C ALA A 31 7.26 1.96 3.01
N ILE A 32 6.26 1.32 2.39
CA ILE A 32 5.13 0.70 3.11
C ILE A 32 5.56 -0.54 3.91
N HIS A 33 6.69 -1.16 3.58
CA HIS A 33 7.14 -2.36 4.26
C HIS A 33 7.52 -2.06 5.72
N ALA A 34 6.64 -2.47 6.65
CA ALA A 34 6.82 -2.33 8.09
C ALA A 34 6.33 -3.60 8.81
N PRO A 35 6.83 -3.91 10.02
CA PRO A 35 6.36 -5.06 10.79
C PRO A 35 4.83 -5.04 10.98
N GLY A 36 4.17 -6.12 10.57
CA GLY A 36 2.72 -6.24 10.66
C GLY A 36 1.93 -5.64 9.50
N VAL A 37 2.59 -4.99 8.54
CA VAL A 37 1.96 -4.44 7.32
C VAL A 37 2.22 -5.36 6.14
N ARG A 38 1.21 -5.52 5.28
CA ARG A 38 1.33 -6.24 4.00
C ARG A 38 0.78 -5.34 2.91
N LEU A 39 1.55 -5.18 1.83
CA LEU A 39 1.04 -4.61 0.59
C LEU A 39 0.27 -5.70 -0.16
N LEU A 40 -1.01 -5.47 -0.41
CA LEU A 40 -1.94 -6.34 -1.11
C LEU A 40 -2.03 -6.01 -2.60
N ASP A 41 -2.11 -4.72 -2.93
CA ASP A 41 -2.19 -4.26 -4.32
C ASP A 41 -1.48 -2.91 -4.54
N ARG A 42 -1.15 -2.67 -5.81
CA ARG A 42 -0.72 -1.37 -6.31
C ARG A 42 -1.34 -1.17 -7.68
N THR A 43 -2.18 -0.16 -7.79
CA THR A 43 -2.78 0.26 -9.07
C THR A 43 -2.36 1.69 -9.38
N SER A 44 -1.76 1.91 -10.56
CA SER A 44 -1.35 3.23 -11.06
C SER A 44 -2.18 3.64 -12.26
N ASP A 45 -2.60 4.91 -12.28
CA ASP A 45 -3.32 5.56 -13.37
C ASP A 45 -2.49 6.75 -13.89
N PRO A 46 -1.77 6.58 -15.02
CA PRO A 46 -0.94 7.64 -15.61
C PRO A 46 -1.75 8.81 -16.17
N HIS A 47 -3.00 8.56 -16.60
CA HIS A 47 -3.88 9.61 -17.15
C HIS A 47 -4.26 10.61 -16.07
N HIS A 48 -4.63 10.12 -14.89
CA HIS A 48 -4.99 10.96 -13.74
C HIS A 48 -3.82 11.29 -12.81
N ASN A 49 -2.60 10.82 -13.13
CA ASN A 49 -1.39 10.97 -12.32
C ASN A 49 -1.59 10.56 -10.85
N ARG A 50 -2.13 9.37 -10.63
CA ARG A 50 -2.34 8.84 -9.28
C ARG A 50 -1.98 7.36 -9.16
N SER A 51 -1.65 6.94 -7.95
CA SER A 51 -1.50 5.53 -7.57
C SER A 51 -2.23 5.27 -6.26
N VAL A 52 -2.98 4.17 -6.21
CA VAL A 52 -3.57 3.64 -4.99
C VAL A 52 -2.79 2.39 -4.61
N LEU A 53 -2.34 2.35 -3.37
CA LEU A 53 -1.72 1.16 -2.78
C LEU A 53 -2.67 0.66 -1.70
N THR A 54 -2.83 -0.66 -1.62
CA THR A 54 -3.67 -1.34 -0.64
C THR A 54 -2.84 -2.35 0.11
#